data_AF-A0A9P4Y2W0-F1
#
_entry.id   AF-A0A9P4Y2W0-F1
#
_cell.length_a   1.000
_cell.length_b   1.000
_cell.length_c   1.000
_cell.angle_alpha   90.00
_cell.angle_beta   90.00
_cell.angle_gamma   90.00
#
_symmetry.space_group_name_H-M   'P 1'
#
loop_
_entity.id
_entity.type
_entity.pdbx_description
1 polymer ?
#
loop_
_entity_poly.entity_id
_entity_poly.type
_entity_poly.pdbx_seq_one_letter_code
_entity_poly.pdbx_strand_id
1 'polypeptide(L)' 'EPLVWWAARKAEFPALSQMAFDVLSIPAMSSECERVFSQGKLTMSSQRRRMKSSTLELLLCLKDWLKNGTL' A
#
# COMPACT_ATOMS: atom_id res chain seq x y z
N GLU A 1 -15.84 -4.90 10.91
CA GLU A 1 -15.05 -4.01 10.04
C GLU A 1 -15.47 -2.55 10.24
N PRO A 2 -14.65 -1.72 10.91
CA PRO A 2 -14.95 -0.29 11.14
C PRO A 2 -15.17 0.47 9.83
N LEU A 3 -14.45 0.10 8.77
CA LEU A 3 -14.57 0.69 7.42
C LEU A 3 -15.96 0.48 6.81
N VAL A 4 -16.54 -0.71 6.96
CA VAL A 4 -17.89 -1.03 6.45
C VAL A 4 -18.96 -0.22 7.19
N TRP A 5 -18.76 -0.03 8.50
CA TRP A 5 -19.69 0.76 9.33
C TRP A 5 -19.67 2.24 8.94
N TRP A 6 -18.49 2.83 8.73
CA TRP A 6 -18.34 4.21 8.27
C TRP A 6 -18.81 4.40 6.82
N ALA A 7 -18.65 3.38 5.97
CA ALA A 7 -19.16 3.40 4.59
C ALA A 7 -20.69 3.48 4.58
N ALA A 8 -21.36 2.69 5.41
CA ALA A 8 -22.82 2.68 5.53
C ALA A 8 -23.39 4.01 6.05
N ARG A 9 -22.63 4.73 6.89
CA ARG A 9 -23.05 6.01 7.52
C ARG A 9 -22.46 7.26 6.88
N LYS A 10 -21.84 7.12 5.71
CA LYS A 10 -21.25 8.24 4.97
C LYS A 10 -22.29 9.32 4.62
N ALA A 11 -23.53 8.92 4.35
CA ALA A 11 -24.62 9.85 4.05
C ALA A 11 -25.09 10.64 5.28
N GLU A 12 -25.10 10.02 6.46
CA GLU A 12 -25.51 10.66 7.72
C GLU A 12 -24.41 11.56 8.29
N PHE A 13 -23.15 11.15 8.14
CA PHE A 13 -22.00 11.87 8.69
C PHE A 13 -20.88 12.02 7.65
N PRO A 14 -21.03 12.88 6.64
CA PRO A 14 -20.07 12.98 5.53
C PRO A 14 -18.69 13.44 5.98
N ALA A 15 -18.60 14.43 6.86
CA ALA A 15 -17.31 14.94 7.36
C ALA A 15 -16.62 13.96 8.33
N LEU A 16 -17.40 13.34 9.23
CA LEU A 16 -16.86 12.44 10.25
C LEU A 16 -16.44 11.09 9.65
N SER A 17 -17.22 10.56 8.70
CA SER A 17 -16.85 9.36 7.96
C SER A 17 -15.57 9.58 7.17
N GLN A 18 -15.38 10.74 6.53
CA GLN A 18 -14.13 11.07 5.84
C GLN A 18 -12.94 11.05 6.79
N MET A 19 -13.03 11.74 7.93
CA MET A 19 -11.97 11.74 8.95
C MET A 19 -11.68 10.32 9.47
N ALA A 20 -12.72 9.51 9.67
CA ALA A 20 -12.54 8.13 10.11
C ALA A 20 -11.84 7.28 9.04
N PHE A 21 -12.18 7.44 7.77
CA PHE A 21 -11.46 6.79 6.67
C PHE A 21 -10.00 7.25 6.62
N ASP A 22 -9.73 8.54 6.77
CA ASP A 22 -8.37 9.08 6.74
C ASP A 22 -7.52 8.48 7.88
N VAL A 23 -8.07 8.37 9.09
CA VAL A 23 -7.37 7.78 10.24
C VAL A 23 -7.20 6.25 10.09
N LEU A 24 -8.25 5.56 9.67
CA LEU A 24 -8.23 4.09 9.53
C LEU A 24 -7.40 3.60 8.34
N SER A 25 -7.13 4.47 7.35
CA SER A 25 -6.27 4.15 6.21
C SER A 25 -4.78 4.24 6.56
N ILE A 26 -4.42 4.80 7.71
CA ILE A 26 -3.03 4.84 8.18
C ILE A 26 -2.68 3.43 8.68
N PRO A 27 -1.70 2.75 8.07
CA PRO A 27 -1.27 1.45 8.55
C PRO A 27 -0.75 1.59 9.98
N ALA A 28 -1.23 0.73 10.89
CA ALA A 28 -0.88 0.78 12.31
C ALA A 28 0.60 0.48 12.57
N MET A 29 1.33 -0.06 11.59
CA MET A 29 2.71 -0.50 11.73
C MET A 29 3.50 -0.24 10.44
N SER A 30 4.77 0.17 10.55
CA SER A 30 5.69 0.31 9.40
C SER A 30 6.06 -1.02 8.75
N SER A 31 5.66 -2.14 9.35
CA SER A 31 6.03 -3.50 8.96
C SER A 31 5.60 -3.86 7.54
N GLU A 32 4.49 -3.29 7.04
CA GLU A 32 4.07 -3.49 5.66
C GLU A 32 5.02 -2.83 4.65
N CYS A 33 5.43 -1.59 4.93
CA CYS A 33 6.45 -0.89 4.14
C CYS A 33 7.78 -1.64 4.21
N GLU A 34 8.22 -2.03 5.41
CA GLU A 34 9.47 -2.79 5.62
C GLU A 34 9.46 -4.15 4.92
N ARG A 35 8.30 -4.81 4.83
CA ARG A 35 8.15 -6.07 4.08
C ARG A 35 8.31 -5.86 2.58
N VAL A 36 7.76 -4.77 2.03
CA VAL A 36 7.94 -4.39 0.62
C VAL A 36 9.41 -4.05 0.35
N PHE A 37 10.05 -3.26 1.22
CA PHE A 37 11.47 -2.92 1.11
C PHE A 37 12.39 -4.15 1.22
N SER A 38 12.09 -5.07 2.14
CA SER A 38 12.87 -6.31 2.30
C SER A 38 12.74 -7.22 1.08
N GLN A 39 11.54 -7.34 0.49
CA GLN A 39 11.34 -8.03 -0.78
C GLN A 39 12.09 -7.35 -1.94
N GLY A 40 12.11 -6.02 -1.97
CA GLY A 40 12.91 -5.25 -2.93
C GLY A 40 14.40 -5.56 -2.80
N LYS A 41 14.93 -5.56 -1.57
CA LYS A 41 16.33 -5.87 -1.27
C LYS A 41 16.72 -7.31 -1.65
N LEU A 42 15.83 -8.28 -1.41
CA LEU A 42 16.03 -9.66 -1.84
C LEU A 42 16.04 -9.79 -3.37
N THR A 43 15.16 -9.06 -4.06
CA THR A 43 15.11 -9.02 -5.53
C THR A 43 16.37 -8.37 -6.13
N MET A 44 16.89 -7.31 -5.51
CA MET A 44 18.17 -6.70 -5.87
C MET A 44 19.36 -7.66 -5.67
N SER A 45 19.36 -8.37 -4.54
CA SER A 45 20.42 -9.31 -4.15
C SER A 45 20.47 -10.56 -5.03
N SER A 46 19.32 -11.17 -5.32
CA SER A 46 19.27 -12.48 -5.98
C SER A 46 19.30 -12.41 -7.50
N GLN A 47 18.69 -11.39 -8.12
CA GLN A 47 18.43 -11.41 -9.55
C GLN A 47 19.37 -10.55 -10.39
N ARG A 48 19.77 -9.33 -10.00
CA ARG A 48 20.56 -8.47 -10.90
C ARG A 48 21.38 -7.40 -10.18
N ARG A 49 22.68 -7.64 -9.98
CA ARG A 49 23.69 -6.60 -9.66
C ARG A 49 23.87 -5.51 -10.74
N ARG A 50 23.09 -5.55 -11.84
CA ARG A 50 23.14 -4.60 -12.98
C ARG A 50 21.88 -3.75 -13.16
N MET A 51 20.86 -3.90 -12.30
CA MET A 51 19.63 -3.11 -12.44
C MET A 51 19.74 -1.80 -11.66
N LYS A 52 19.35 -0.69 -12.29
CA LYS A 52 19.26 0.62 -11.62
C LYS A 52 18.12 0.59 -10.60
N SER A 53 18.29 1.29 -9.48
CA SER A 53 17.27 1.40 -8.42
C SER A 53 15.92 1.87 -8.96
N SER A 54 15.92 2.83 -9.89
CA SER A 54 14.71 3.35 -10.53
C SER A 54 13.90 2.30 -11.28
N THR A 55 14.56 1.35 -11.96
CA THR A 55 13.86 0.25 -12.65
C THR A 55 13.26 -0.74 -11.67
N LEU A 56 13.90 -0.94 -10.52
CA LEU A 56 13.40 -1.82 -9.47
C LEU A 56 12.15 -1.23 -8.79
N GLU A 57 12.17 0.06 -8.49
CA GLU A 57 11.01 0.77 -7.94
C GLU A 57 9.81 0.65 -8.86
N LEU A 58 9.98 0.92 -10.16
CA LEU A 58 8.93 0.75 -11.17
C LEU A 58 8.38 -0.68 -11.20
N LEU A 59 9.24 -1.71 -11.15
CA LEU A 59 8.82 -3.10 -11.14
C LEU A 59 8.07 -3.49 -9.85
N LEU A 60 8.49 -2.97 -8.70
CA LEU A 60 7.80 -3.19 -7.44
C LEU A 60 6.42 -2.52 -7.44
N CYS A 61 6.32 -1.27 -7.89
CA CYS A 61 5.05 -0.57 -8.05
C CYS A 61 4.13 -1.30 -9.03
N LEU A 62 4.64 -1.71 -10.20
CA LEU A 62 3.86 -2.45 -11.20
C LEU A 62 3.33 -3.78 -10.62
N LYS A 63 4.18 -4.51 -9.90
CA LYS A 63 3.80 -5.78 -9.26
C LYS A 63 2.76 -5.57 -8.17
N ASP A 64 2.86 -4.49 -7.40
CA ASP A 64 1.91 -4.14 -6.35
C ASP A 64 0.56 -3.72 -6.94
N TRP A 65 0.57 -2.86 -7.96
CA TRP A 65 -0.64 -2.44 -8.68
C TRP A 65 -1.37 -3.60 -9.36
N LEU A 66 -0.64 -4.54 -9.97
CA LEU A 66 -1.25 -5.75 -10.54
C LEU A 66 -1.90 -6.63 -9.47
N LYS A 67 -1.30 -6.71 -8.27
CA LYS A 67 -1.87 -7.47 -7.14
C LYS A 67 -3.09 -6.81 -6.52
N ASN A 68 -3.06 -5.48 -6.43
CA ASN A 68 -4.13 -4.67 -5.84
C ASN A 68 -5.26 -4.34 -6.84
N GLY A 69 -5.14 -4.79 -8.11
CA GLY A 69 -6.18 -4.63 -9.12
C GLY A 69 -6.41 -3.18 -9.54
N THR A 70 -5.38 -2.33 -9.43
CA THR A 70 -5.45 -0.91 -9.82
C THR A 70 -5.08 -0.66 -11.28
N LEU A 71 -4.79 -1.73 -12.03
CA LEU A 71 -4.53 -1.77 -13.48
C LEU A 71 -5.57 -2.64 -14.20
#